data_AF-A0A9P8LE03-F1
#
_entry.id   AF-A0A9P8LE03-F1
#
_cell.length_a   1.000
_cell.length_b   1.000
_cell.length_c   1.000
_cell.angle_alpha   90.00
_cell.angle_beta   90.00
_cell.angle_gamma   90.00
#
_symmetry.space_group_name_H-M   'P 1'
#
loop_
_entity.id
_entity.type
_entity.pdbx_description
1 polymer ?
#
loop_
_entity_poly.entity_id
_entity_poly.type
_entity_poly.pdbx_seq_one_letter_code
_entity_poly.pdbx_strand_id
1 'polypeptide(L)'
;MPVLSPASLTTNVVVVTNTTTCPSVLSLNFSAESYNNYRNPPDIAGYFGISLSYFNTTDHTGKKPGYFDYWDQPSKNAARLATMSRYWRKPLQREGASVIACGPQWNCTYSVSFTGPGYKCAELANGVDSNTDELAKMGAPFNTSVLAPVGTDIYRAVVNLGDYASPQAPTNDNGEPIQNPPPPDLGVLKTEPVLWIGYSVSTNEPYPPGSPYLKIWNTVKIPKVFKCEHYETQYEVLFNYTAGQQDTTVTNRTFLHPIVDTSLALLPNGTLDPSNAQPASNWVRPNTDVPHYKLTAAYHSLGSLIRSSLNGTIEWKDSMPITHSDVSETRLIDHHNFVSTSNPNPTTTSPRLLLSDSANNWQ
;
A
#
# COMPACT_ATOMS: atom_id res chain seq x y z
N MET A 1 26.21 51.44 3.34
CA MET A 1 26.46 51.39 1.88
C MET A 1 25.13 51.14 1.18
N PRO A 2 24.67 52.04 0.31
CA PRO A 2 23.53 51.77 -0.55
C PRO A 2 23.95 50.78 -1.65
N VAL A 3 23.16 49.73 -1.85
CA VAL A 3 23.29 48.83 -3.02
C VAL A 3 22.62 49.54 -4.19
N LEU A 4 23.43 50.02 -5.13
CA LEU A 4 22.95 50.54 -6.41
C LEU A 4 22.49 49.35 -7.26
N SER A 5 21.24 49.36 -7.74
CA SER A 5 20.76 48.44 -8.78
C SER A 5 20.90 49.10 -10.16
N PRO A 6 21.99 48.85 -10.92
CA PRO A 6 22.07 49.34 -12.28
C PRO A 6 21.12 48.55 -13.19
N ALA A 7 20.63 49.19 -14.24
CA ALA A 7 19.87 48.56 -15.33
C ALA A 7 20.63 47.45 -16.09
N SER A 8 21.90 47.19 -15.72
CA SER A 8 22.74 46.11 -16.22
C SER A 8 22.65 44.80 -15.42
N LEU A 9 21.88 44.77 -14.31
CA LEU A 9 21.57 43.53 -13.59
C LEU A 9 20.22 42.95 -14.05
N THR A 10 19.98 42.91 -15.36
CA THR A 10 18.85 42.17 -15.92
C THR A 10 19.27 40.71 -16.07
N THR A 11 18.94 39.87 -15.09
CA THR A 11 19.09 38.42 -15.22
C THR A 11 17.94 37.90 -16.07
N ASN A 12 18.22 37.48 -17.30
CA ASN A 12 17.28 36.67 -18.07
C ASN A 12 17.38 35.23 -17.57
N VAL A 13 16.26 34.68 -17.10
CA VAL A 13 16.15 33.26 -16.82
C VAL A 13 16.12 32.54 -18.16
N VAL A 14 17.27 32.03 -18.59
CA VAL A 14 17.37 31.17 -19.77
C VAL A 14 17.12 29.75 -19.30
N VAL A 15 16.02 29.16 -19.76
CA VAL A 15 15.76 27.73 -19.54
C VAL A 15 16.64 26.95 -20.53
N VAL A 16 17.65 26.28 -20.01
CA VAL A 16 18.47 25.34 -20.80
C VAL A 16 17.89 23.94 -20.58
N THR A 17 17.28 23.39 -21.63
CA THR A 17 16.79 22.01 -21.63
C THR A 17 17.87 21.11 -22.20
N ASN A 18 18.35 20.16 -21.41
CA ASN A 18 19.30 19.14 -21.86
C ASN A 18 18.68 17.76 -21.68
N THR A 19 18.38 17.07 -22.78
CA THR A 19 17.84 15.72 -22.77
C THR A 19 19.01 14.73 -22.88
N THR A 20 19.38 14.12 -21.76
CA THR A 20 20.47 13.14 -21.66
C THR A 20 20.05 11.99 -20.75
N THR A 21 20.74 10.84 -20.84
CA THR A 21 20.63 9.78 -19.84
C THR A 21 21.42 10.16 -18.59
N CYS A 22 20.79 10.11 -17.42
CA CYS A 22 21.43 10.38 -16.13
C CYS A 22 21.91 9.07 -15.48
N PRO A 23 23.20 8.71 -15.57
CA PRO A 23 23.69 7.42 -15.06
C PRO A 23 23.59 7.29 -13.53
N SER A 24 23.45 8.42 -12.82
CA SER A 24 23.33 8.49 -11.37
C SER A 24 21.90 8.29 -10.85
N VAL A 25 20.90 8.17 -11.74
CA VAL A 25 19.52 7.88 -11.34
C VAL A 25 19.43 6.43 -10.89
N LEU A 26 19.06 6.24 -9.62
CA LEU A 26 18.89 4.91 -9.05
C LEU A 26 17.58 4.29 -9.54
N SER A 27 17.65 3.08 -10.07
CA SER A 27 16.49 2.24 -10.35
C SER A 27 16.09 1.42 -9.13
N LEU A 28 14.81 1.11 -8.99
CA LEU A 28 14.32 0.18 -7.98
C LEU A 28 14.26 -1.24 -8.58
N ASN A 29 14.92 -2.21 -7.95
CA ASN A 29 14.91 -3.60 -8.41
C ASN A 29 14.55 -4.57 -7.27
N PHE A 30 13.32 -5.06 -7.28
CA PHE A 30 12.84 -6.04 -6.31
C PHE A 30 13.38 -7.45 -6.54
N SER A 31 13.90 -7.76 -7.73
CA SER A 31 14.48 -9.09 -8.02
C SER A 31 15.72 -9.40 -7.17
N ALA A 32 16.32 -8.39 -6.55
CA ALA A 32 17.42 -8.57 -5.61
C ALA A 32 17.00 -9.37 -4.36
N GLU A 33 15.72 -9.31 -3.96
CA GLU A 33 15.18 -10.05 -2.81
C GLU A 33 15.21 -11.57 -3.03
N SER A 34 15.04 -12.03 -4.28
CA SER A 34 15.11 -13.44 -4.64
C SER A 34 16.41 -14.13 -4.22
N TYR A 35 17.51 -13.38 -4.23
CA TYR A 35 18.85 -13.91 -3.99
C TYR A 35 19.46 -13.46 -2.66
N ASN A 36 18.73 -12.63 -1.91
CA ASN A 36 19.22 -12.14 -0.63
C ASN A 36 19.37 -13.28 0.38
N ASN A 37 20.50 -13.30 1.09
CA ASN A 37 20.78 -14.29 2.13
C ASN A 37 21.21 -13.57 3.40
N TYR A 38 20.36 -13.58 4.42
CA TYR A 38 20.67 -12.88 5.68
C TYR A 38 21.88 -13.46 6.43
N ARG A 39 22.27 -14.73 6.15
CA ARG A 39 23.47 -15.34 6.73
C ARG A 39 24.76 -14.87 6.04
N ASN A 40 24.65 -14.43 4.79
CA ASN A 40 25.74 -13.85 4.02
C ASN A 40 25.20 -12.66 3.21
N PRO A 41 24.89 -11.54 3.90
CA PRO A 41 24.25 -10.40 3.26
C PRO A 41 25.17 -9.83 2.18
N PRO A 42 24.61 -9.35 1.05
CA PRO A 42 25.43 -8.76 -0.01
C PRO A 42 26.14 -7.51 0.52
N ASP A 43 27.42 -7.38 0.18
CA ASP A 43 28.18 -6.15 0.44
C ASP A 43 27.89 -5.15 -0.69
N ILE A 44 27.27 -4.03 -0.32
CA ILE A 44 26.95 -2.92 -1.20
C ILE A 44 27.78 -1.73 -0.74
N ALA A 45 28.98 -1.61 -1.29
CA ALA A 45 29.91 -0.50 -1.02
C ALA A 45 30.25 -0.30 0.47
N GLY A 46 30.52 -1.40 1.19
CA GLY A 46 30.84 -1.41 2.62
C GLY A 46 29.63 -1.44 3.54
N TYR A 47 28.41 -1.55 2.98
CA TYR A 47 27.17 -1.71 3.73
C TYR A 47 26.56 -3.09 3.48
N PHE A 48 25.97 -3.68 4.51
CA PHE A 48 25.20 -4.91 4.35
C PHE A 48 23.85 -4.61 3.70
N GLY A 49 23.53 -5.31 2.62
CA GLY A 49 22.19 -5.31 2.04
C GLY A 49 21.20 -5.94 3.03
N ILE A 50 20.11 -5.22 3.29
CA ILE A 50 19.10 -5.64 4.25
C ILE A 50 17.81 -5.94 3.49
N SER A 51 17.31 -7.16 3.70
CA SER A 51 16.02 -7.65 3.22
C SER A 51 14.85 -6.74 3.60
N LEU A 52 13.83 -6.68 2.75
CA LEU A 52 12.51 -6.15 3.11
C LEU A 52 11.75 -7.04 4.11
N SER A 53 12.18 -8.29 4.27
CA SER A 53 11.54 -9.30 5.13
C SER A 53 12.51 -9.88 6.15
N TYR A 54 12.03 -10.18 7.35
CA TYR A 54 12.69 -11.12 8.24
C TYR A 54 12.21 -12.55 7.97
N PHE A 55 13.16 -13.47 8.11
CA PHE A 55 12.96 -14.89 7.89
C PHE A 55 13.34 -15.65 9.15
N ASN A 56 12.46 -16.56 9.54
CA ASN A 56 12.78 -17.66 10.45
C ASN A 56 13.35 -18.83 9.65
N THR A 57 13.87 -19.85 10.33
CA THR A 57 14.55 -20.98 9.66
C THR A 57 14.35 -22.27 10.42
N THR A 58 14.30 -23.40 9.72
CA THR A 58 14.34 -24.72 10.37
C THR A 58 15.73 -25.12 10.89
N ASP A 59 16.77 -24.41 10.46
CA ASP A 59 18.15 -24.59 10.93
C ASP A 59 18.92 -23.26 10.89
N HIS A 60 19.28 -22.76 12.07
CA HIS A 60 20.02 -21.51 12.21
C HIS A 60 21.35 -21.57 11.44
N THR A 61 22.04 -22.72 11.49
CA THR A 61 23.35 -22.89 10.85
C THR A 61 23.26 -23.05 9.33
N GLY A 62 22.09 -23.41 8.78
CA GLY A 62 21.89 -23.66 7.35
C GLY A 62 22.71 -24.83 6.82
N LYS A 63 22.98 -25.85 7.64
CA LYS A 63 23.81 -27.02 7.31
C LYS A 63 23.04 -28.33 7.27
N LYS A 64 21.89 -28.42 7.95
CA LYS A 64 21.07 -29.63 7.99
C LYS A 64 20.44 -29.89 6.61
N PRO A 65 20.48 -31.12 6.08
CA PRO A 65 19.81 -31.44 4.82
C PRO A 65 18.32 -31.09 4.87
N GLY A 66 17.83 -30.43 3.82
CA GLY A 66 16.42 -30.04 3.70
C GLY A 66 15.98 -28.87 4.58
N TYR A 67 16.91 -28.10 5.15
CA TYR A 67 16.55 -26.86 5.85
C TYR A 67 15.94 -25.85 4.86
N PHE A 68 15.07 -24.99 5.38
CA PHE A 68 14.52 -23.86 4.63
C PHE A 68 14.27 -22.65 5.53
N ASP A 69 14.34 -21.48 4.91
CA ASP A 69 13.99 -20.21 5.54
C ASP A 69 12.55 -19.85 5.16
N TYR A 70 11.78 -19.31 6.10
CA TYR A 70 10.39 -18.93 5.88
C TYR A 70 10.07 -17.55 6.44
N TRP A 71 9.15 -16.86 5.79
CA TRP A 71 8.75 -15.50 6.15
C TRP A 71 8.23 -15.42 7.59
N ASP A 72 8.68 -14.41 8.33
CA ASP A 72 8.24 -14.14 9.70
C ASP A 72 7.44 -12.84 9.80
N GLN A 73 8.02 -11.74 9.33
CA GLN A 73 7.45 -10.40 9.39
C GLN A 73 8.21 -9.43 8.45
N PRO A 74 7.68 -8.22 8.18
CA PRO A 74 8.45 -7.18 7.50
C PRO A 74 9.69 -6.76 8.31
N SER A 75 10.79 -6.41 7.63
CA SER A 75 12.00 -5.95 8.31
C SER A 75 11.80 -4.60 8.99
N LYS A 76 12.55 -4.31 10.06
CA LYS A 76 12.43 -3.01 10.75
C LYS A 76 12.78 -1.82 9.85
N ASN A 77 13.66 -2.02 8.86
CA ASN A 77 13.98 -0.98 7.88
C ASN A 77 12.82 -0.73 6.93
N ALA A 78 12.18 -1.78 6.40
CA ALA A 78 10.98 -1.65 5.59
C ALA A 78 9.87 -0.95 6.37
N ALA A 79 9.64 -1.36 7.62
CA ALA A 79 8.66 -0.74 8.51
C ALA A 79 8.96 0.75 8.74
N ARG A 80 10.21 1.10 9.06
CA ARG A 80 10.63 2.50 9.25
C ARG A 80 10.36 3.35 8.01
N LEU A 81 10.72 2.84 6.82
CA LEU A 81 10.49 3.55 5.56
C LEU A 81 9.00 3.73 5.27
N ALA A 82 8.19 2.69 5.49
CA ALA A 82 6.75 2.75 5.31
C ALA A 82 6.09 3.77 6.27
N THR A 83 6.44 3.72 7.56
CA THR A 83 5.94 4.65 8.58
C THR A 83 6.33 6.10 8.25
N MET A 84 7.60 6.34 7.90
CA MET A 84 8.03 7.69 7.52
C MET A 84 7.32 8.18 6.25
N SER A 85 7.18 7.34 5.21
CA SER A 85 6.47 7.73 3.99
C SER A 85 4.99 8.03 4.25
N ARG A 86 4.34 7.27 5.15
CA ARG A 86 2.97 7.52 5.61
C ARG A 86 2.85 8.91 6.21
N TYR A 87 3.60 9.21 7.27
CA TYR A 87 3.55 10.51 7.94
C TYR A 87 3.90 11.69 7.03
N TRP A 88 4.87 11.50 6.13
CA TRP A 88 5.28 12.53 5.18
C TRP A 88 4.30 12.68 4.01
N ARG A 89 3.41 11.71 3.80
CA ARG A 89 2.45 11.63 2.69
C ARG A 89 3.07 11.72 1.29
N LYS A 90 4.36 11.42 1.22
CA LYS A 90 5.16 11.40 -0.01
C LYS A 90 6.25 10.34 0.09
N PRO A 91 6.80 9.89 -1.04
CA PRO A 91 7.98 9.04 -1.04
C PRO A 91 9.13 9.73 -0.32
N LEU A 92 9.94 8.96 0.39
CA LEU A 92 11.09 9.48 1.09
C LEU A 92 12.18 9.89 0.10
N GLN A 93 12.66 11.11 0.25
CA GLN A 93 13.77 11.62 -0.52
C GLN A 93 15.07 11.25 0.18
N ARG A 94 15.99 10.60 -0.54
CA ARG A 94 17.36 10.40 -0.06
C ARG A 94 18.06 11.76 0.05
N GLU A 95 18.84 11.95 1.10
CA GLU A 95 19.66 13.15 1.24
C GLU A 95 20.57 13.33 0.02
N GLY A 96 20.58 14.54 -0.54
CA GLY A 96 21.34 14.86 -1.75
C GLY A 96 20.80 14.21 -3.05
N ALA A 97 19.61 13.61 -3.06
CA ALA A 97 19.06 12.94 -4.24
C ALA A 97 19.02 13.84 -5.50
N SER A 98 18.65 15.11 -5.34
CA SER A 98 18.64 16.08 -6.45
C SER A 98 20.04 16.31 -7.02
N VAL A 99 21.04 16.46 -6.15
CA VAL A 99 22.45 16.67 -6.53
C VAL A 99 23.02 15.41 -7.20
N ILE A 100 22.70 14.23 -6.68
CA ILE A 100 23.15 12.95 -7.24
C ILE A 100 22.52 12.71 -8.61
N ALA A 101 21.20 12.86 -8.73
CA ALA A 101 20.49 12.57 -9.95
C ALA A 101 20.78 13.59 -11.06
N CYS A 102 20.92 14.88 -10.70
CA CYS A 102 20.83 15.98 -11.65
C CYS A 102 21.99 16.97 -11.59
N GLY A 103 22.89 16.82 -10.61
CA GLY A 103 23.97 17.77 -10.35
C GLY A 103 23.50 18.96 -9.48
N PRO A 104 24.45 19.71 -8.92
CA PRO A 104 24.14 20.87 -8.09
C PRO A 104 23.44 21.96 -8.92
N GLN A 105 22.41 22.59 -8.35
CA GLN A 105 21.69 23.75 -8.92
C GLN A 105 20.85 23.48 -10.18
N TRP A 106 20.63 22.22 -10.56
CA TRP A 106 19.74 21.87 -11.67
C TRP A 106 18.38 21.38 -11.18
N ASN A 107 17.32 21.86 -11.82
CA ASN A 107 16.02 21.21 -11.80
C ASN A 107 16.02 20.12 -12.87
N CYS A 108 15.32 19.02 -12.62
CA CYS A 108 15.30 17.91 -13.54
C CYS A 108 14.03 17.09 -13.41
N THR A 109 13.74 16.37 -14.48
CA THR A 109 12.62 15.46 -14.55
C THR A 109 13.08 14.19 -15.24
N TYR A 110 12.79 13.04 -14.66
CA TYR A 110 13.11 11.74 -15.24
C TYR A 110 12.04 10.70 -14.89
N SER A 111 11.86 9.73 -15.77
CA SER A 111 10.97 8.59 -15.53
C SER A 111 11.76 7.37 -15.10
N VAL A 112 11.24 6.62 -14.13
CA VAL A 112 11.77 5.32 -13.72
C VAL A 112 10.68 4.27 -13.92
N SER A 113 11.04 3.18 -14.58
CA SER A 113 10.17 2.01 -14.72
C SER A 113 10.70 0.87 -13.85
N PHE A 114 9.81 0.24 -13.10
CA PHE A 114 10.15 -0.92 -12.26
C PHE A 114 8.93 -1.81 -12.03
N THR A 115 9.18 -3.07 -11.67
CA THR A 115 8.13 -4.03 -11.32
C THR A 115 8.12 -4.27 -9.82
N GLY A 116 6.97 -4.13 -9.19
CA GLY A 116 6.82 -4.29 -7.74
C GLY A 116 5.39 -4.63 -7.32
N PRO A 117 5.11 -4.68 -6.02
CA PRO A 117 3.79 -5.04 -5.52
C PRO A 117 2.77 -3.91 -5.78
N GLY A 118 1.53 -4.28 -6.06
CA GLY A 118 0.42 -3.34 -6.22
C GLY A 118 -0.95 -3.97 -6.02
N TYR A 119 -1.92 -3.20 -5.54
CA TYR A 119 -3.30 -3.68 -5.39
C TYR A 119 -4.19 -3.28 -6.56
N LYS A 120 -4.78 -4.28 -7.24
CA LYS A 120 -5.78 -4.08 -8.30
C LYS A 120 -7.15 -4.03 -7.66
N CYS A 121 -7.81 -2.87 -7.73
CA CYS A 121 -9.10 -2.65 -7.07
C CYS A 121 -10.27 -2.67 -8.06
N ALA A 122 -11.38 -3.26 -7.65
CA ALA A 122 -12.66 -3.21 -8.36
C ALA A 122 -13.75 -2.62 -7.44
N GLU A 123 -14.52 -1.65 -7.95
CA GLU A 123 -15.74 -1.17 -7.28
C GLU A 123 -16.81 -2.26 -7.41
N LEU A 124 -17.32 -2.72 -6.27
CA LEU A 124 -18.30 -3.82 -6.22
C LEU A 124 -19.68 -3.35 -5.78
N ALA A 125 -19.80 -2.20 -5.12
CA ALA A 125 -21.07 -1.61 -4.73
C ALA A 125 -21.01 -0.09 -4.76
N ASN A 126 -22.13 0.53 -5.13
CA ASN A 126 -22.26 1.98 -5.24
C ASN A 126 -23.71 2.39 -4.93
N GLY A 127 -23.90 2.98 -3.75
CA GLY A 127 -25.21 3.34 -3.22
C GLY A 127 -25.70 2.41 -2.11
N VAL A 128 -26.78 2.83 -1.46
CA VAL A 128 -27.38 2.09 -0.33
C VAL A 128 -27.94 0.75 -0.83
N ASP A 129 -27.67 -0.31 -0.07
CA ASP A 129 -28.04 -1.71 -0.32
C ASP A 129 -27.60 -2.29 -1.68
N SER A 130 -26.69 -1.61 -2.37
CA SER A 130 -26.14 -2.05 -3.65
C SER A 130 -25.34 -3.35 -3.51
N ASN A 131 -25.66 -4.33 -4.34
CA ASN A 131 -24.93 -5.60 -4.50
C ASN A 131 -24.71 -6.42 -3.21
N THR A 132 -25.59 -6.29 -2.22
CA THR A 132 -25.45 -6.94 -0.91
C THR A 132 -25.31 -8.47 -0.99
N ASP A 133 -26.13 -9.13 -1.80
CA ASP A 133 -26.09 -10.59 -1.97
C ASP A 133 -24.81 -11.06 -2.70
N GLU A 134 -24.31 -10.26 -3.63
CA GLU A 134 -23.09 -10.57 -4.39
C GLU A 134 -21.85 -10.39 -3.52
N LEU A 135 -21.79 -9.31 -2.73
CA LEU A 135 -20.76 -9.10 -1.73
C LEU A 135 -20.68 -10.28 -0.75
N ALA A 136 -21.82 -10.77 -0.27
CA ALA A 136 -21.87 -11.94 0.61
C ALA A 136 -21.35 -13.22 -0.08
N LYS A 137 -21.73 -13.46 -1.34
CA LYS A 137 -21.22 -14.60 -2.14
C LYS A 137 -19.72 -14.53 -2.39
N MET A 138 -19.15 -13.33 -2.48
CA MET A 138 -17.71 -13.09 -2.64
C MET A 138 -16.93 -13.17 -1.32
N GLY A 139 -17.60 -13.39 -0.18
CA GLY A 139 -16.95 -13.41 1.12
C GLY A 139 -16.58 -12.03 1.66
N ALA A 140 -17.30 -10.98 1.24
CA ALA A 140 -17.11 -9.65 1.79
C ALA A 140 -17.43 -9.65 3.29
N PRO A 141 -16.56 -9.08 4.15
CA PRO A 141 -16.77 -9.04 5.59
C PRO A 141 -17.83 -8.03 6.04
N PHE A 142 -18.30 -7.17 5.14
CA PHE A 142 -19.35 -6.19 5.36
C PHE A 142 -20.02 -5.81 4.02
N ASN A 143 -21.19 -5.18 4.11
CA ASN A 143 -21.93 -4.63 2.97
C ASN A 143 -22.04 -3.09 3.10
N THR A 144 -22.81 -2.44 2.23
CA THR A 144 -23.01 -0.98 2.27
C THR A 144 -23.81 -0.50 3.48
N SER A 145 -24.55 -1.37 4.18
CA SER A 145 -25.45 -0.94 5.27
C SER A 145 -24.70 -0.51 6.53
N VAL A 146 -23.43 -0.91 6.69
CA VAL A 146 -22.57 -0.45 7.80
C VAL A 146 -22.06 0.98 7.56
N LEU A 147 -22.09 1.46 6.31
CA LEU A 147 -21.58 2.75 5.91
C LEU A 147 -22.67 3.82 5.95
N ALA A 148 -22.26 5.08 6.09
CA ALA A 148 -23.14 6.23 5.95
C ALA A 148 -23.82 6.21 4.56
N PRO A 149 -25.14 6.46 4.48
CA PRO A 149 -25.95 7.11 5.51
C PRO A 149 -26.70 6.17 6.47
N VAL A 150 -26.78 4.87 6.17
CA VAL A 150 -27.54 3.90 6.97
C VAL A 150 -26.81 3.57 8.26
N GLY A 151 -25.55 3.19 8.14
CA GLY A 151 -24.66 2.97 9.26
C GLY A 151 -23.92 4.24 9.65
N THR A 152 -23.08 4.12 10.67
CA THR A 152 -22.29 5.22 11.23
C THR A 152 -20.91 5.35 10.60
N ASP A 153 -20.45 4.33 9.87
CA ASP A 153 -19.08 4.30 9.37
C ASP A 153 -18.95 5.18 8.13
N ILE A 154 -18.02 6.13 8.16
CA ILE A 154 -17.60 6.91 6.99
C ILE A 154 -16.57 6.10 6.18
N TYR A 155 -15.75 5.32 6.89
CA TYR A 155 -14.75 4.43 6.34
C TYR A 155 -14.74 3.14 7.15
N ARG A 156 -14.65 2.01 6.47
CA ARG A 156 -14.40 0.70 7.07
C ARG A 156 -13.51 -0.09 6.15
N ALA A 157 -12.42 -0.62 6.68
CA ALA A 157 -11.56 -1.52 5.94
C ALA A 157 -11.23 -2.76 6.75
N VAL A 158 -11.32 -3.89 6.07
CA VAL A 158 -10.93 -5.21 6.59
C VAL A 158 -9.94 -5.77 5.57
N VAL A 159 -8.67 -5.79 5.96
CA VAL A 159 -7.56 -6.01 5.02
C VAL A 159 -6.66 -7.18 5.38
N ASN A 160 -6.85 -7.79 6.56
CA ASN A 160 -5.98 -8.87 7.06
C ASN A 160 -6.61 -10.27 6.91
N LEU A 161 -7.67 -10.42 6.11
CA LEU A 161 -8.32 -11.71 5.91
C LEU A 161 -7.40 -12.64 5.12
N GLY A 162 -7.01 -13.76 5.73
CA GLY A 162 -6.05 -14.70 5.15
C GLY A 162 -4.58 -14.28 5.33
N ASP A 163 -4.28 -13.32 6.22
CA ASP A 163 -2.90 -12.97 6.55
C ASP A 163 -2.24 -14.03 7.47
N TYR A 164 -0.92 -14.05 7.51
CA TYR A 164 -0.14 -15.05 8.23
C TYR A 164 0.13 -14.62 9.67
N ALA A 165 0.12 -15.58 10.59
CA ALA A 165 0.57 -15.35 11.95
C ALA A 165 2.08 -15.08 11.99
N SER A 166 2.50 -14.22 12.92
CA SER A 166 3.90 -13.94 13.19
C SER A 166 4.17 -14.18 14.68
N PRO A 167 4.95 -15.22 15.06
CA PRO A 167 5.53 -16.25 14.19
C PRO A 167 4.47 -17.24 13.67
N GLN A 168 4.71 -17.85 12.50
CA GLN A 168 3.76 -18.80 11.88
C GLN A 168 3.57 -20.12 12.67
N ALA A 169 4.55 -20.46 13.51
CA ALA A 169 4.52 -21.56 14.47
C ALA A 169 5.34 -21.15 15.70
N PRO A 170 5.16 -21.79 16.87
CA PRO A 170 6.02 -21.52 18.03
C PRO A 170 7.49 -21.78 17.71
N THR A 171 8.34 -20.75 17.90
CA THR A 171 9.78 -20.81 17.62
C THR A 171 10.63 -20.61 18.87
N ASN A 172 11.87 -21.09 18.85
CA ASN A 172 12.92 -20.72 19.82
C ASN A 172 13.52 -19.34 19.49
N ASP A 173 14.49 -18.88 20.30
CA ASP A 173 15.17 -17.59 20.13
C ASP A 173 15.93 -17.44 18.80
N ASN A 174 16.23 -18.56 18.12
CA ASN A 174 16.90 -18.58 16.81
C ASN A 174 15.91 -18.58 15.63
N GLY A 175 14.60 -18.50 15.90
CA GLY A 175 13.56 -18.59 14.88
C GLY A 175 13.33 -20.01 14.38
N GLU A 176 13.77 -21.05 15.10
CA GLU A 176 13.54 -22.44 14.71
C GLU A 176 12.25 -22.98 15.35
N PRO A 177 11.43 -23.74 14.61
CA PRO A 177 10.19 -24.30 15.15
C PRO A 177 10.48 -25.24 16.32
N ILE A 178 9.76 -25.07 17.43
CA ILE A 178 9.87 -25.93 18.62
C ILE A 178 9.35 -27.34 18.31
N GLN A 179 8.35 -27.44 17.45
CA GLN A 179 7.76 -28.71 17.03
C GLN A 179 8.69 -29.46 16.08
N ASN A 180 8.91 -30.75 16.36
CA ASN A 180 9.69 -31.65 15.52
C ASN A 180 8.89 -32.95 15.23
N PRO A 181 8.55 -33.26 13.97
CA PRO A 181 8.86 -32.50 12.76
C PRO A 181 8.06 -31.19 12.68
N PRO A 182 8.57 -30.17 11.95
CA PRO A 182 7.82 -28.94 11.70
C PRO A 182 6.46 -29.22 11.03
N PRO A 183 5.47 -28.32 11.17
CA PRO A 183 4.21 -28.43 10.46
C PRO A 183 4.41 -28.59 8.93
N PRO A 184 3.65 -29.46 8.25
CA PRO A 184 3.86 -29.73 6.82
C PRO A 184 3.79 -28.50 5.90
N ASP A 185 2.95 -27.51 6.26
CA ASP A 185 2.79 -26.26 5.52
C ASP A 185 3.47 -25.07 6.21
N LEU A 186 4.48 -25.32 7.06
CA LEU A 186 5.23 -24.23 7.70
C LEU A 186 5.85 -23.33 6.63
N GLY A 187 5.57 -22.03 6.73
CA GLY A 187 6.13 -21.03 5.83
C GLY A 187 5.47 -20.95 4.47
N VAL A 188 4.50 -21.81 4.14
CA VAL A 188 3.89 -21.83 2.81
C VAL A 188 2.98 -20.62 2.63
N LEU A 189 3.24 -19.82 1.59
CA LEU A 189 2.35 -18.72 1.22
C LEU A 189 1.20 -19.29 0.38
N LYS A 190 0.06 -19.48 1.04
CA LYS A 190 -1.15 -20.09 0.47
C LYS A 190 -2.09 -19.08 -0.19
N THR A 191 -2.06 -17.82 0.23
CA THR A 191 -2.90 -16.74 -0.30
C THR A 191 -2.30 -15.37 -0.01
N GLU A 192 -2.68 -14.35 -0.76
CA GLU A 192 -2.50 -12.96 -0.34
C GLU A 192 -3.78 -12.39 0.27
N PRO A 193 -3.70 -11.58 1.33
CA PRO A 193 -4.88 -10.93 1.89
C PRO A 193 -5.59 -10.02 0.89
N VAL A 194 -6.91 -10.23 0.78
CA VAL A 194 -7.80 -9.38 -0.02
C VAL A 194 -8.21 -8.17 0.81
N LEU A 195 -8.13 -6.98 0.20
CA LEU A 195 -8.49 -5.73 0.86
C LEU A 195 -9.96 -5.44 0.56
N TRP A 196 -10.78 -5.43 1.60
CA TRP A 196 -12.15 -4.95 1.53
C TRP A 196 -12.20 -3.56 2.12
N ILE A 197 -12.49 -2.56 1.28
CA ILE A 197 -12.52 -1.15 1.68
C ILE A 197 -13.87 -0.57 1.32
N GLY A 198 -14.58 -0.08 2.34
CA GLY A 198 -15.83 0.64 2.23
C GLY A 198 -15.65 2.08 2.65
N TYR A 199 -16.19 3.02 1.89
CA TYR A 199 -16.25 4.41 2.31
C TYR A 199 -17.48 5.12 1.77
N SER A 200 -17.85 6.22 2.42
CA SER A 200 -18.99 7.03 2.02
C SER A 200 -18.54 8.36 1.41
N VAL A 201 -19.08 8.66 0.23
CA VAL A 201 -18.85 9.91 -0.49
C VAL A 201 -19.93 10.91 -0.12
N SER A 202 -19.52 12.09 0.33
CA SER A 202 -20.44 13.21 0.48
C SER A 202 -20.68 13.87 -0.88
N THR A 203 -21.94 14.00 -1.24
CA THR A 203 -22.34 14.88 -2.34
C THR A 203 -22.44 16.33 -1.86
N ASN A 204 -22.62 17.25 -2.80
CA ASN A 204 -22.96 18.64 -2.52
C ASN A 204 -24.49 18.87 -2.37
N GLU A 205 -25.29 17.81 -2.46
CA GLU A 205 -26.74 17.90 -2.42
C GLU A 205 -27.24 17.66 -0.99
N PRO A 206 -28.06 18.55 -0.42
CA PRO A 206 -28.69 18.30 0.87
C PRO A 206 -29.73 17.19 0.74
N TYR A 207 -29.95 16.45 1.83
CA TYR A 207 -31.09 15.53 1.87
C TYR A 207 -32.43 16.28 1.74
N PRO A 208 -33.46 15.70 1.10
CA PRO A 208 -34.78 16.30 1.04
C PRO A 208 -35.37 16.57 2.44
N PRO A 209 -36.16 17.65 2.61
CA PRO A 209 -36.88 17.91 3.85
C PRO A 209 -37.75 16.70 4.22
N GLY A 210 -37.52 16.12 5.40
CA GLY A 210 -38.23 14.92 5.88
C GLY A 210 -37.42 13.62 5.81
N SER A 211 -36.27 13.61 5.14
CA SER A 211 -35.34 12.47 5.21
C SER A 211 -34.83 12.27 6.65
N PRO A 212 -34.82 11.03 7.18
CA PRO A 212 -34.24 10.75 8.49
C PRO A 212 -32.73 11.08 8.53
N TYR A 213 -32.05 11.03 7.39
CA TYR A 213 -30.62 11.26 7.28
C TYR A 213 -30.22 12.74 7.28
N LEU A 214 -31.16 13.65 7.02
CA LEU A 214 -30.88 15.10 6.98
C LEU A 214 -30.32 15.60 8.32
N LYS A 215 -30.86 15.11 9.45
CA LYS A 215 -30.45 15.52 10.80
C LYS A 215 -29.04 15.08 11.18
N ILE A 216 -28.56 13.99 10.59
CA ILE A 216 -27.28 13.36 10.96
C ILE A 216 -26.18 13.81 10.00
N TRP A 217 -26.47 13.74 8.70
CA TRP A 217 -25.45 13.84 7.65
C TRP A 217 -25.48 15.15 6.87
N ASN A 218 -26.57 15.89 6.94
CA ASN A 218 -26.91 17.10 6.16
C ASN A 218 -26.98 16.89 4.64
N THR A 219 -25.93 16.33 4.04
CA THR A 219 -25.76 16.07 2.61
C THR A 219 -25.90 14.60 2.26
N VAL A 220 -26.35 14.32 1.04
CA VAL A 220 -26.51 12.95 0.53
C VAL A 220 -25.17 12.23 0.57
N LYS A 221 -25.19 11.01 1.10
CA LYS A 221 -24.03 10.15 1.27
C LYS A 221 -24.18 8.92 0.37
N ILE A 222 -23.15 8.62 -0.41
CA ILE A 222 -23.13 7.50 -1.35
C ILE A 222 -22.08 6.50 -0.85
N PRO A 223 -22.49 5.38 -0.23
CA PRO A 223 -21.55 4.36 0.20
C PRO A 223 -21.01 3.60 -1.02
N LYS A 224 -19.73 3.26 -0.97
CA LYS A 224 -19.03 2.48 -1.98
C LYS A 224 -18.22 1.37 -1.31
N VAL A 225 -18.11 0.22 -1.96
CA VAL A 225 -17.29 -0.90 -1.50
C VAL A 225 -16.37 -1.37 -2.63
N PHE A 226 -15.11 -1.57 -2.29
CA PHE A 226 -14.05 -2.02 -3.18
C PHE A 226 -13.46 -3.32 -2.65
N LYS A 227 -13.10 -4.19 -3.59
CA LYS A 227 -12.23 -5.34 -3.35
C LYS A 227 -10.92 -5.10 -4.08
N CYS A 228 -9.80 -5.21 -3.38
CA CYS A 228 -8.49 -5.16 -4.01
C CYS A 228 -7.68 -6.42 -3.79
N GLU A 229 -7.07 -6.90 -4.86
CA GLU A 229 -6.24 -8.10 -4.88
C GLU A 229 -4.79 -7.73 -5.14
N HIS A 230 -3.86 -8.49 -4.57
CA HIS A 230 -2.43 -8.19 -4.62
C HIS A 230 -1.80 -8.75 -5.91
N TYR A 231 -1.23 -7.88 -6.73
CA TYR A 231 -0.68 -8.16 -8.04
C TYR A 231 0.76 -7.70 -8.17
N GLU A 232 1.53 -8.42 -8.97
CA GLU A 232 2.77 -7.91 -9.52
C GLU A 232 2.42 -6.84 -10.56
N THR A 233 3.03 -5.68 -10.42
CA THR A 233 2.63 -4.48 -11.13
C THR A 233 3.85 -3.80 -11.71
N GLN A 234 3.80 -3.51 -13.00
CA GLN A 234 4.76 -2.65 -13.67
C GLN A 234 4.36 -1.19 -13.48
N TYR A 235 5.26 -0.40 -12.93
CA TYR A 235 5.08 1.03 -12.70
C TYR A 235 5.95 1.85 -13.64
N GLU A 236 5.43 2.99 -14.06
CA GLU A 236 6.20 4.11 -14.58
C GLU A 236 5.98 5.32 -13.67
N VAL A 237 7.06 5.86 -13.13
CA VAL A 237 7.00 6.97 -12.16
C VAL A 237 7.85 8.11 -12.66
N LEU A 238 7.23 9.26 -12.81
CA LEU A 238 7.86 10.54 -13.10
C LEU A 238 8.37 11.15 -11.79
N PHE A 239 9.68 11.37 -11.72
CA PHE A 239 10.31 12.15 -10.66
C PHE A 239 10.57 13.56 -11.18
N ASN A 240 10.16 14.54 -10.41
CA ASN A 240 10.46 15.94 -10.65
C ASN A 240 11.24 16.50 -9.45
N TYR A 241 12.44 17.02 -9.70
CA TYR A 241 13.17 17.81 -8.72
C TYR A 241 13.15 19.27 -9.11
N THR A 242 12.50 20.08 -8.28
CA THR A 242 12.46 21.53 -8.42
C THR A 242 12.96 22.17 -7.14
N ALA A 243 13.98 23.02 -7.24
CA ALA A 243 14.61 23.70 -6.09
C ALA A 243 15.01 22.74 -4.95
N GLY A 244 15.44 21.53 -5.30
CA GLY A 244 15.84 20.48 -4.36
C GLY A 244 14.69 19.69 -3.71
N GLN A 245 13.43 20.04 -3.98
CA GLN A 245 12.27 19.26 -3.54
C GLN A 245 11.95 18.17 -4.55
N GLN A 246 11.68 16.96 -4.06
CA GLN A 246 11.21 15.83 -4.85
C GLN A 246 9.68 15.77 -4.89
N ASP A 247 9.13 15.77 -6.09
CA ASP A 247 7.75 15.39 -6.38
C ASP A 247 7.72 14.15 -7.27
N THR A 248 6.76 13.28 -7.04
CA THR A 248 6.64 12.01 -7.76
C THR A 248 5.22 11.77 -8.23
N THR A 249 5.06 11.40 -9.49
CA THR A 249 3.77 11.08 -10.08
C THR A 249 3.86 9.71 -10.74
N VAL A 250 2.98 8.79 -10.37
CA VAL A 250 2.83 7.53 -11.12
C VAL A 250 2.14 7.89 -12.43
N THR A 251 2.82 7.73 -13.55
CA THR A 251 2.30 8.08 -14.88
C THR A 251 1.59 6.91 -15.54
N ASN A 252 2.07 5.69 -15.28
CA ASN A 252 1.48 4.48 -15.80
C ASN A 252 1.61 3.34 -14.79
N ARG A 253 0.65 2.43 -14.84
CA ARG A 253 0.58 1.24 -14.01
C ARG A 253 -0.04 0.12 -14.82
N THR A 254 0.62 -1.02 -14.87
CA THR A 254 0.12 -2.21 -15.58
C THR A 254 0.18 -3.41 -14.65
N PHE A 255 -0.99 -3.99 -14.39
CA PHE A 255 -1.13 -5.19 -13.57
C PHE A 255 -0.76 -6.43 -14.39
N LEU A 256 0.20 -7.21 -13.91
CA LEU A 256 0.71 -8.39 -14.61
C LEU A 256 -0.06 -9.64 -14.21
N HIS A 257 0.16 -10.14 -12.99
CA HIS A 257 -0.52 -11.31 -12.44
C HIS A 257 -0.63 -11.20 -10.91
N PRO A 258 -1.54 -11.96 -10.26
CA PRO A 258 -1.59 -12.05 -8.80
C PRO A 258 -0.24 -12.48 -8.20
N ILE A 259 0.07 -12.01 -7.00
CA ILE A 259 1.28 -12.42 -6.26
C ILE A 259 1.18 -13.89 -5.81
N VAL A 260 0.01 -14.29 -5.31
CA VAL A 260 -0.35 -15.68 -5.07
C VAL A 260 -1.73 -15.91 -5.69
N ASP A 261 -1.79 -16.66 -6.79
CA ASP A 261 -3.01 -16.88 -7.56
C ASP A 261 -3.86 -18.00 -6.96
N THR A 262 -4.50 -17.70 -5.83
CA THR A 262 -5.36 -18.61 -5.09
C THR A 262 -6.60 -17.90 -4.61
N SER A 263 -7.67 -18.67 -4.39
CA SER A 263 -8.92 -18.21 -3.82
C SER A 263 -9.17 -18.89 -2.48
N LEU A 264 -9.70 -18.12 -1.53
CA LEU A 264 -10.13 -18.63 -0.23
C LEU A 264 -11.54 -19.20 -0.33
N ALA A 265 -11.73 -20.43 0.14
CA ALA A 265 -13.05 -21.02 0.24
C ALA A 265 -13.85 -20.39 1.40
N LEU A 266 -15.17 -20.28 1.23
CA LEU A 266 -16.07 -19.94 2.32
C LEU A 266 -16.42 -21.20 3.12
N LEU A 267 -16.25 -21.12 4.43
CA LEU A 267 -16.79 -22.11 5.37
C LEU A 267 -18.33 -22.05 5.37
N PRO A 268 -19.02 -23.11 5.82
CA PRO A 268 -20.49 -23.15 5.89
C PRO A 268 -21.11 -22.03 6.75
N ASN A 269 -20.36 -21.44 7.67
CA ASN A 269 -20.75 -20.29 8.48
C ASN A 269 -20.53 -18.93 7.79
N GLY A 270 -20.09 -18.92 6.53
CA GLY A 270 -19.82 -17.72 5.74
C GLY A 270 -18.46 -17.05 6.01
N THR A 271 -17.60 -17.62 6.86
CA THR A 271 -16.24 -17.08 7.08
C THR A 271 -15.25 -17.71 6.11
N LEU A 272 -14.23 -16.95 5.67
CA LEU A 272 -13.18 -17.49 4.82
C LEU A 272 -12.35 -18.55 5.59
N ASP A 273 -11.96 -19.63 4.91
CA ASP A 273 -11.05 -20.66 5.42
C ASP A 273 -9.62 -20.41 4.92
N PRO A 274 -8.71 -19.83 5.73
CA PRO A 274 -7.32 -19.59 5.32
C PRO A 274 -6.55 -20.89 5.11
N SER A 275 -7.02 -22.02 5.67
CA SER A 275 -6.33 -23.30 5.58
C SER A 275 -6.57 -24.02 4.25
N ASN A 276 -7.61 -23.62 3.51
CA ASN A 276 -8.08 -24.27 2.29
C ASN A 276 -8.09 -23.32 1.08
N ALA A 277 -6.97 -22.65 0.82
CA ALA A 277 -6.79 -21.85 -0.39
C ALA A 277 -6.58 -22.74 -1.62
N GLN A 278 -7.30 -22.47 -2.71
CA GLN A 278 -7.27 -23.29 -3.94
C GLN A 278 -6.95 -22.43 -5.20
N PRO A 279 -6.25 -22.99 -6.20
CA PRO A 279 -5.72 -24.36 -6.24
C PRO A 279 -4.42 -24.53 -5.45
N ALA A 280 -4.26 -25.67 -4.77
CA ALA A 280 -3.05 -25.96 -3.98
C ALA A 280 -1.75 -26.03 -4.81
N SER A 281 -1.85 -26.18 -6.13
CA SER A 281 -0.71 -26.10 -7.06
C SER A 281 -0.05 -24.72 -7.12
N ASN A 282 -0.79 -23.66 -6.76
CA ASN A 282 -0.32 -22.28 -6.82
C ASN A 282 0.25 -21.79 -5.49
N TRP A 283 0.36 -22.66 -4.48
CA TRP A 283 0.99 -22.33 -3.20
C TRP A 283 2.50 -22.10 -3.39
N VAL A 284 3.01 -21.02 -2.82
CA VAL A 284 4.44 -20.68 -2.90
C VAL A 284 5.15 -21.26 -1.68
N ARG A 285 5.99 -22.29 -1.90
CA ARG A 285 6.64 -23.04 -0.81
C ARG A 285 8.10 -22.61 -0.62
N PRO A 286 8.58 -22.49 0.63
CA PRO A 286 9.94 -22.04 0.94
C PRO A 286 11.06 -22.99 0.48
N ASN A 287 10.72 -24.25 0.18
CA ASN A 287 11.68 -25.31 -0.10
C ASN A 287 11.66 -25.84 -1.56
N THR A 288 10.83 -25.26 -2.44
CA THR A 288 10.70 -25.71 -3.83
C THR A 288 11.37 -24.74 -4.81
N ASP A 289 10.96 -23.47 -4.78
CA ASP A 289 11.55 -22.36 -5.53
C ASP A 289 11.89 -21.22 -4.55
N VAL A 290 13.11 -21.27 -4.01
CA VAL A 290 13.58 -20.30 -3.01
C VAL A 290 13.60 -18.87 -3.58
N PRO A 291 14.12 -18.61 -4.80
CA PRO A 291 14.06 -17.29 -5.42
C PRO A 291 12.65 -16.70 -5.54
N HIS A 292 11.69 -17.48 -6.03
CA HIS A 292 10.30 -17.03 -6.16
C HIS A 292 9.66 -16.81 -4.78
N TYR A 293 9.91 -17.72 -3.83
CA TYR A 293 9.42 -17.58 -2.47
C TYR A 293 9.88 -16.28 -1.80
N LYS A 294 11.17 -15.95 -1.89
CA LYS A 294 11.72 -14.73 -1.26
C LYS A 294 11.17 -13.45 -1.87
N LEU A 295 10.99 -13.42 -3.20
CA LEU A 295 10.35 -12.29 -3.88
C LEU A 295 8.90 -12.12 -3.43
N THR A 296 8.14 -13.21 -3.42
CA THR A 296 6.75 -13.24 -2.95
C THR A 296 6.66 -12.78 -1.49
N ALA A 297 7.56 -13.23 -0.63
CA ALA A 297 7.65 -12.81 0.76
C ALA A 297 7.99 -11.31 0.91
N ALA A 298 8.84 -10.75 0.04
CA ALA A 298 9.14 -9.31 0.02
C ALA A 298 7.91 -8.47 -0.39
N TYR A 299 7.19 -8.92 -1.42
CA TYR A 299 5.92 -8.31 -1.82
C TYR A 299 4.88 -8.40 -0.71
N HIS A 300 4.73 -9.57 -0.08
CA HIS A 300 3.87 -9.75 1.07
C HIS A 300 4.23 -8.80 2.22
N SER A 301 5.52 -8.66 2.56
CA SER A 301 5.99 -7.74 3.61
C SER A 301 5.59 -6.29 3.34
N LEU A 302 5.79 -5.80 2.11
CA LEU A 302 5.36 -4.45 1.74
C LEU A 302 3.83 -4.32 1.77
N GLY A 303 3.13 -5.34 1.29
CA GLY A 303 1.68 -5.43 1.38
C GLY A 303 1.19 -5.31 2.83
N SER A 304 1.77 -6.08 3.74
CA SER A 304 1.44 -6.09 5.17
C SER A 304 1.63 -4.72 5.82
N LEU A 305 2.71 -4.00 5.50
CA LEU A 305 2.96 -2.63 5.99
C LEU A 305 1.94 -1.61 5.49
N ILE A 306 1.46 -1.76 4.24
CA ILE A 306 0.40 -0.90 3.70
C ILE A 306 -0.93 -1.25 4.37
N ARG A 307 -1.27 -2.55 4.42
CA ARG A 307 -2.53 -3.05 5.01
C ARG A 307 -2.67 -2.65 6.47
N SER A 308 -1.61 -2.73 7.27
CA SER A 308 -1.65 -2.32 8.68
C SER A 308 -2.08 -0.86 8.86
N SER A 309 -1.75 0.00 7.89
CA SER A 309 -2.15 1.41 7.89
C SER A 309 -3.59 1.63 7.43
N LEU A 310 -4.17 0.71 6.67
CA LEU A 310 -5.53 0.84 6.13
C LEU A 310 -6.59 0.24 7.06
N ASN A 311 -6.24 -0.79 7.82
CA ASN A 311 -7.20 -1.56 8.62
C ASN A 311 -7.92 -0.68 9.66
N GLY A 312 -9.22 -0.91 9.86
CA GLY A 312 -10.03 -0.24 10.89
C GLY A 312 -11.16 0.62 10.34
N THR A 313 -11.70 1.51 11.17
CA THR A 313 -12.90 2.31 10.87
C THR A 313 -12.68 3.80 11.13
N ILE A 314 -13.49 4.62 10.45
CA ILE A 314 -13.77 6.01 10.83
C ILE A 314 -15.28 6.09 11.01
N GLU A 315 -15.73 6.37 12.22
CA GLU A 315 -17.13 6.32 12.62
C GLU A 315 -17.63 7.71 12.96
N TRP A 316 -18.84 8.05 12.54
CA TRP A 316 -19.50 9.27 12.96
C TRP A 316 -20.29 9.03 14.24
N LYS A 317 -19.85 9.63 15.34
CA LYS A 317 -20.47 9.48 16.66
C LYS A 317 -20.45 10.80 17.40
N ASP A 318 -21.53 11.10 18.12
CA ASP A 318 -21.64 12.32 18.93
C ASP A 318 -21.34 13.62 18.16
N SER A 319 -21.74 13.66 16.88
CA SER A 319 -21.51 14.78 15.94
C SER A 319 -20.05 15.02 15.56
N MET A 320 -19.17 14.03 15.73
CA MET A 320 -17.78 14.11 15.29
C MET A 320 -17.27 12.76 14.73
N PRO A 321 -16.26 12.79 13.84
CA PRO A 321 -15.61 11.58 13.34
C PRO A 321 -14.62 11.03 14.39
N ILE A 322 -14.75 9.76 14.74
CA ILE A 322 -13.84 9.00 15.59
C ILE A 322 -13.05 8.03 14.71
N THR A 323 -11.73 8.13 14.74
CA THR A 323 -10.83 7.31 13.90
C THR A 323 -10.26 6.16 14.72
N HIS A 324 -10.54 4.93 14.31
CA HIS A 324 -10.01 3.68 14.88
C HIS A 324 -9.03 3.01 13.90
N SER A 325 -8.26 3.83 13.18
CA SER A 325 -7.38 3.38 12.09
C SER A 325 -6.25 4.38 11.84
N ASP A 326 -5.08 3.84 11.48
CA ASP A 326 -3.93 4.61 11.01
C ASP A 326 -4.15 5.21 9.61
N VAL A 327 -5.29 4.97 8.97
CA VAL A 327 -5.59 5.47 7.62
C VAL A 327 -5.58 6.99 7.59
N SER A 328 -5.90 7.63 8.72
CA SER A 328 -5.81 9.07 8.91
C SER A 328 -4.39 9.60 8.75
N GLU A 329 -3.34 8.80 8.96
CA GLU A 329 -1.96 9.24 8.78
C GLU A 329 -1.52 9.22 7.31
N THR A 330 -2.31 8.61 6.44
CA THR A 330 -2.00 8.46 5.02
C THR A 330 -2.48 9.66 4.20
N ARG A 331 -2.10 9.71 2.92
CA ARG A 331 -2.65 10.69 1.96
C ARG A 331 -4.09 10.39 1.50
N LEU A 332 -4.71 9.30 1.99
CA LEU A 332 -6.06 8.89 1.58
C LEU A 332 -7.16 9.67 2.30
N ILE A 333 -6.86 10.19 3.49
CA ILE A 333 -7.79 10.99 4.28
C ILE A 333 -7.27 12.42 4.35
N ASP A 334 -8.14 13.38 4.07
CA ASP A 334 -7.86 14.79 4.33
C ASP A 334 -8.31 15.15 5.75
N HIS A 335 -7.37 15.73 6.50
CA HIS A 335 -7.53 16.10 7.91
C HIS A 335 -8.50 17.26 8.12
N HIS A 336 -8.85 18.01 7.07
CA HIS A 336 -9.71 19.16 7.25
C HIS A 336 -11.18 18.78 7.50
N ASN A 337 -11.69 17.66 6.99
CA ASN A 337 -13.11 17.33 7.15
C ASN A 337 -13.47 15.84 7.35
N PHE A 338 -12.52 14.90 7.39
CA PHE A 338 -12.79 13.47 7.63
C PHE A 338 -13.86 12.80 6.71
N VAL A 339 -14.27 13.41 5.57
CA VAL A 339 -15.30 12.87 4.65
C VAL A 339 -14.94 13.10 3.17
N SER A 340 -15.02 12.07 2.31
CA SER A 340 -14.61 12.07 0.89
C SER A 340 -15.53 12.86 -0.09
N THR A 341 -14.99 13.45 -1.18
CA THR A 341 -15.69 14.33 -2.17
C THR A 341 -15.01 14.28 -3.56
N SER A 342 -15.66 14.69 -4.67
CA SER A 342 -15.20 14.53 -6.08
C SER A 342 -15.10 15.86 -6.90
N ASN A 343 -13.93 16.12 -7.52
CA ASN A 343 -13.57 17.08 -8.61
C ASN A 343 -12.97 18.50 -8.31
N PRO A 344 -11.96 19.01 -9.11
CA PRO A 344 -10.94 19.97 -8.66
C PRO A 344 -11.00 21.41 -9.26
N ASN A 345 -11.09 22.41 -8.35
CA ASN A 345 -10.60 23.82 -8.37
C ASN A 345 -10.89 24.82 -9.53
N PRO A 346 -10.75 26.16 -9.35
CA PRO A 346 -10.40 26.96 -8.15
C PRO A 346 -11.34 28.16 -7.87
N THR A 347 -11.16 28.80 -6.71
CA THR A 347 -11.70 30.10 -6.23
C THR A 347 -12.86 30.06 -5.21
N THR A 348 -12.51 30.46 -3.98
CA THR A 348 -13.33 31.04 -2.90
C THR A 348 -14.33 30.18 -2.10
N THR A 349 -14.05 30.14 -0.78
CA THR A 349 -14.97 30.05 0.38
C THR A 349 -15.92 28.85 0.51
N SER A 350 -15.38 27.71 0.96
CA SER A 350 -15.90 26.77 1.99
C SER A 350 -15.11 25.46 1.86
N PRO A 351 -14.76 24.77 2.96
CA PRO A 351 -13.78 23.69 2.93
C PRO A 351 -14.38 22.43 2.28
N ARG A 352 -13.88 22.12 1.08
CA ARG A 352 -14.29 21.00 0.21
C ARG A 352 -13.15 19.98 0.15
N LEU A 353 -13.46 18.68 0.27
CA LEU A 353 -12.47 17.60 0.12
C LEU A 353 -12.27 17.25 -1.37
N LEU A 354 -11.08 16.78 -1.74
CA LEU A 354 -10.78 16.24 -3.07
C LEU A 354 -10.29 14.79 -2.93
N LEU A 355 -11.13 13.85 -3.34
CA LEU A 355 -10.83 12.49 -3.78
C LEU A 355 -11.48 12.30 -5.16
N SER A 356 -11.17 13.20 -6.09
CA SER A 356 -11.09 12.84 -7.51
C SER A 356 -9.63 12.78 -7.89
N ASP A 357 -9.32 11.87 -8.81
CA ASP A 357 -7.99 11.58 -9.38
C ASP A 357 -7.07 10.63 -8.60
N SER A 358 -7.38 10.22 -7.36
CA SER A 358 -6.68 9.08 -6.75
C SER A 358 -7.33 7.72 -7.07
N ALA A 359 -8.61 7.68 -7.45
CA ALA A 359 -9.24 6.46 -7.98
C ALA A 359 -8.68 6.08 -9.37
N ASN A 360 -8.21 7.06 -10.15
CA ASN A 360 -7.44 6.82 -11.38
C ASN A 360 -5.97 6.41 -11.10
N ASN A 361 -5.52 6.51 -9.84
CA ASN A 361 -4.23 5.95 -9.40
C ASN A 361 -4.40 4.52 -8.83
N TRP A 362 -5.64 4.01 -8.76
CA TRP A 362 -5.96 2.61 -8.45
C TRP A 362 -6.41 1.80 -9.68
N GLN A 363 -6.55 2.43 -10.86
CA GLN A 363 -6.80 1.79 -12.15
C GLN A 363 -5.52 1.64 -12.97
#